data_AF-A0A1V5TN03-F1
#
_entry.id   AF-A0A1V5TN03-F1
#
_cell.length_a   1.000
_cell.length_b   1.000
_cell.length_c   1.000
_cell.angle_alpha   90.00
_cell.angle_beta   90.00
_cell.angle_gamma   90.00
#
_symmetry.space_group_name_H-M   'P 1'
#
loop_
_entity.id
_entity.type
_entity.pdbx_description
1 polymer ?
#
loop_
_entity_poly.entity_id
_entity_poly.type
_entity_poly.pdbx_seq_one_letter_code
_entity_poly.pdbx_strand_id
1 'polypeptide(L)'
;MTKSITVTGTPTHTVNFQYTADNERILKNEKQGTTRNSNLYIRGNNNYPITEKINLNSVLNDKIYIYGPTGLIAFKDATATYFVIKDHLRSIRVVVDTLGEIVSYGDYDPWGMILNGRSINFGFADDKYKFTETHNNTM
;
A
#
# COMPACT_ATOMS: atom_id res chain seq x y z
N MET A 1 16.34 17.13 -9.97
CA MET A 1 15.69 17.83 -8.84
C MET A 1 14.52 16.99 -8.36
N THR A 2 14.36 16.84 -7.04
CA THR A 2 13.21 16.19 -6.42
C THR A 2 12.15 17.22 -6.05
N LYS A 3 10.87 16.91 -6.27
CA LYS A 3 9.73 17.75 -5.84
C LYS A 3 9.19 17.23 -4.51
N SER A 4 8.60 18.09 -3.69
CA SER A 4 7.99 17.67 -2.42
C SER A 4 6.66 18.37 -2.14
N ILE A 5 5.72 17.64 -1.54
CA ILE A 5 4.42 18.15 -1.09
C ILE A 5 4.24 17.74 0.38
N THR A 6 3.81 18.68 1.22
CA THR A 6 3.51 18.42 2.64
C THR A 6 2.03 18.65 2.89
N VAL A 7 1.39 17.70 3.57
CA VAL A 7 0.00 17.76 4.01
C VAL A 7 -0.01 17.71 5.53
N THR A 8 -0.73 18.65 6.15
CA THR A 8 -0.88 18.73 7.61
C THR A 8 -2.34 18.50 7.94
N GLY A 9 -2.67 17.35 8.54
CA GLY A 9 -4.03 17.03 8.96
C GLY A 9 -4.38 17.67 10.31
N THR A 10 -3.41 17.63 11.24
CA THR A 10 -3.46 18.34 12.52
C THR A 10 -2.06 18.89 12.84
N PRO A 11 -1.88 19.79 13.82
CA PRO A 11 -0.56 20.32 14.15
C PRO A 11 0.48 19.24 14.52
N THR A 12 0.02 18.08 14.98
CA THR A 12 0.87 16.96 15.39
C THR A 12 0.95 15.85 14.33
N HIS A 13 0.16 15.92 13.26
CA HIS A 13 0.12 14.93 12.19
C HIS A 13 0.45 15.56 10.84
N THR A 14 1.61 15.20 10.31
CA THR A 14 2.12 15.70 9.02
C THR A 14 2.56 14.54 8.15
N VAL A 15 2.19 14.61 6.88
CA VAL A 15 2.64 13.67 5.84
C VAL A 15 3.38 14.45 4.76
N ASN A 16 4.63 14.09 4.50
CA ASN A 16 5.44 14.63 3.42
C ASN A 16 5.64 13.58 2.34
N PHE A 17 5.44 13.98 1.09
CA PHE A 17 5.66 13.17 -0.08
C PHE A 17 6.78 13.76 -0.93
N GLN A 18 7.69 12.92 -1.41
CA GLN A 18 8.73 13.32 -2.36
C GLN A 18 8.56 12.58 -3.67
N TYR A 19 8.90 13.27 -4.76
CA TYR A 19 8.69 12.81 -6.12
C TYR A 19 9.95 13.00 -6.98
N THR A 20 10.11 12.16 -7.99
CA THR A 20 11.07 12.36 -9.08
C THR A 20 10.69 13.58 -9.93
N ALA A 21 11.55 13.94 -10.90
CA ALA A 21 11.24 14.98 -11.87
C ALA A 21 9.99 14.62 -12.71
N ASP A 22 9.78 13.33 -12.94
CA ASP A 22 8.67 12.74 -13.72
C ASP A 22 7.38 12.53 -12.88
N ASN A 23 7.32 13.11 -11.68
CA ASN A 23 6.19 13.05 -10.75
C ASN A 23 5.92 11.65 -10.16
N GLU A 24 6.90 10.76 -10.14
CA GLU A 24 6.75 9.46 -9.47
C GLU A 24 7.02 9.59 -7.98
N ARG A 25 6.10 9.11 -7.13
CA ARG A 25 6.29 9.12 -5.67
C ARG A 25 7.42 8.17 -5.28
N ILE A 26 8.45 8.71 -4.62
CA ILE A 26 9.63 7.97 -4.14
C ILE A 26 9.68 7.84 -2.63
N LEU A 27 9.13 8.80 -1.88
CA LEU A 27 9.13 8.75 -0.42
C LEU A 27 7.81 9.27 0.14
N LYS A 28 7.29 8.57 1.16
CA LYS A 28 6.26 9.07 2.07
C LYS A 28 6.90 9.10 3.46
N ASN A 29 6.91 10.26 4.11
CA ASN A 29 7.27 10.41 5.51
C ASN A 29 6.02 10.82 6.28
N GLU A 30 5.78 10.20 7.42
CA GLU A 30 4.67 10.50 8.29
C GLU A 30 5.20 10.75 9.70
N LYS A 31 4.80 11.88 10.27
CA LYS A 31 5.09 12.24 11.66
C LYS A 31 3.77 12.40 12.39
N GLN A 32 3.60 11.66 13.47
CA GLN A 32 2.48 11.82 14.39
C GLN A 32 3.01 11.92 15.82
N GLY A 33 3.06 13.14 16.38
CA GLY A 33 3.71 13.39 17.66
C GLY A 33 5.20 12.99 17.64
N THR A 34 5.57 11.97 18.41
CA THR A 34 6.92 11.38 18.44
C THR A 34 7.12 10.27 17.41
N THR A 35 6.05 9.61 16.95
CA THR A 35 6.09 8.54 15.96
C THR A 35 6.56 9.07 14.61
N ARG A 36 7.54 8.39 14.01
CA ARG A 36 8.06 8.68 12.68
C ARG A 36 8.04 7.43 11.83
N ASN A 37 7.25 7.47 10.77
CA ASN A 37 7.17 6.39 9.80
C ASN A 37 7.65 6.89 8.44
N SER A 38 8.25 6.00 7.65
CA SER A 38 8.57 6.32 6.26
C SER A 38 8.48 5.10 5.34
N ASN A 39 8.16 5.37 4.08
CA ASN A 39 8.01 4.37 3.04
C ASN A 39 8.76 4.86 1.81
N LEU A 40 9.90 4.24 1.53
CA LEU A 40 10.69 4.47 0.32
C LEU A 40 10.23 3.49 -0.76
N TYR A 41 9.83 4.03 -1.92
CA TYR A 41 9.29 3.29 -3.04
C TYR A 41 10.39 3.07 -4.09
N ILE A 42 10.90 1.85 -4.18
CA ILE A 42 11.92 1.44 -5.14
C ILE A 42 11.22 0.89 -6.38
N ARG A 43 11.60 1.42 -7.54
CA ARG A 43 10.98 1.13 -8.84
C ARG A 43 12.03 0.61 -9.82
N GLY A 44 11.61 -0.25 -10.73
CA GLY A 44 12.35 -0.55 -11.96
C GLY A 44 11.83 0.35 -13.09
N ASN A 45 11.84 -0.15 -14.32
CA ASN A 45 11.35 0.58 -15.50
C ASN A 45 9.81 0.73 -15.58
N ASN A 46 9.07 0.25 -14.57
CA ASN A 46 7.61 0.27 -14.54
C ASN A 46 7.09 1.35 -13.59
N ASN A 47 5.88 1.86 -13.86
CA ASN A 47 5.22 2.90 -13.07
C ASN A 47 4.78 2.46 -11.66
N TYR A 48 5.02 1.21 -11.28
CA TYR A 48 4.66 0.64 -9.97
C TYR A 48 5.91 0.26 -9.18
N PRO A 49 5.94 0.50 -7.86
CA PRO A 49 7.07 0.11 -7.02
C PRO A 49 7.20 -1.41 -6.97
N ILE A 50 8.42 -1.92 -7.11
CA ILE A 50 8.73 -3.35 -6.96
C ILE A 50 9.03 -3.65 -5.49
N THR A 51 9.55 -2.67 -4.76
CA THR A 51 9.87 -2.82 -3.34
C THR A 51 9.50 -1.57 -2.56
N GLU A 52 8.95 -1.76 -1.36
CA GLU A 52 8.74 -0.73 -0.36
C GLU A 52 9.69 -1.01 0.82
N LYS A 53 10.60 -0.08 1.10
CA LYS A 53 11.37 -0.08 2.35
C LYS A 53 10.56 0.71 3.37
N ILE A 54 10.12 0.03 4.43
CA ILE A 54 9.21 0.56 5.43
C ILE A 54 10.01 0.77 6.72
N ASN A 55 9.96 1.96 7.28
CA ASN A 55 10.45 2.26 8.62
C ASN A 55 9.24 2.62 9.47
N LEU A 56 8.94 1.81 10.48
CA LEU A 56 7.90 2.03 11.48
C LEU A 56 8.57 2.35 12.80
N ASN A 57 8.69 3.65 13.14
CA ASN A 57 9.30 4.09 14.39
C ASN A 57 10.68 3.44 14.69
N SER A 58 11.57 3.43 13.70
CA SER A 58 12.91 2.80 13.72
C SER A 58 12.92 1.27 13.54
N VAL A 59 11.77 0.62 13.36
CA VAL A 59 11.71 -0.80 12.94
C VAL A 59 11.68 -0.87 11.42
N LEU A 60 12.70 -1.51 10.85
CA LEU A 60 12.83 -1.67 9.40
C LEU A 60 12.12 -2.94 8.92
N ASN A 61 11.29 -2.78 7.89
CA ASN A 61 10.59 -3.86 7.20
C ASN A 61 10.72 -3.66 5.69
N ASP A 62 10.61 -4.76 4.96
CA ASP A 62 10.59 -4.75 3.51
C ASP A 62 9.28 -5.33 3.01
N LYS A 63 8.86 -4.85 1.85
CA LYS A 63 7.81 -5.51 1.09
C LYS A 63 8.11 -5.53 -0.38
N ILE A 64 7.90 -6.67 -1.00
CA ILE A 64 8.16 -6.92 -2.40
C ILE A 64 6.83 -7.13 -3.10
N TYR A 65 6.57 -6.37 -4.16
CA TYR A 65 5.39 -6.53 -5.00
C TYR A 65 5.74 -7.38 -6.22
N ILE A 66 4.92 -8.38 -6.49
CA ILE A 66 5.09 -9.32 -7.59
C ILE A 66 3.99 -9.05 -8.61
N TYR A 67 4.41 -8.63 -9.79
CA TYR A 67 3.53 -8.27 -10.90
C TYR A 67 3.55 -9.33 -11.99
N GLY A 68 2.37 -9.70 -12.48
CA GLY A 68 2.16 -10.49 -13.68
C GLY A 68 1.62 -9.63 -14.84
N PRO A 69 1.26 -10.25 -15.98
CA PRO A 69 0.72 -9.54 -17.15
C PRO A 69 -0.52 -8.69 -16.85
N THR A 70 -1.27 -9.06 -15.81
CA THR A 70 -2.53 -8.40 -15.40
C THR A 70 -2.37 -7.52 -14.15
N GLY A 71 -1.15 -7.12 -13.79
CA GLY A 71 -0.88 -6.26 -12.63
C GLY A 71 -0.41 -7.02 -11.39
N LEU A 72 -0.75 -6.52 -10.21
CA LEU A 72 -0.31 -7.12 -8.95
C LEU A 72 -0.94 -8.51 -8.82
N ILE A 73 -0.14 -9.54 -8.59
CA ILE A 73 -0.63 -10.92 -8.39
C ILE A 73 -0.27 -11.47 -7.01
N ALA A 74 0.79 -10.95 -6.41
CA ALA A 74 1.20 -11.29 -5.06
C ALA A 74 2.07 -10.18 -4.47
N PHE A 75 2.25 -10.22 -3.16
CA PHE A 75 3.29 -9.47 -2.48
C PHE A 75 3.86 -10.30 -1.34
N LYS A 76 5.07 -9.98 -0.93
CA LYS A 76 5.80 -10.67 0.13
C LYS A 76 6.29 -9.67 1.15
N ASP A 77 6.13 -10.00 2.42
CA ASP A 77 6.77 -9.30 3.53
C ASP A 77 7.72 -10.24 4.29
N ALA A 78 8.09 -9.86 5.52
CA ALA A 78 8.97 -10.67 6.36
C ALA A 78 8.34 -12.01 6.82
N THR A 79 7.02 -12.10 6.81
CA THR A 79 6.28 -13.24 7.38
C THR A 79 5.84 -14.25 6.34
N ALA A 80 5.29 -13.79 5.21
CA ALA A 80 4.71 -14.67 4.21
C ALA A 80 4.65 -14.04 2.82
N THR A 81 4.21 -14.86 1.87
CA THR A 81 3.75 -14.40 0.55
C THR A 81 2.23 -14.45 0.53
N TYR A 82 1.63 -13.39 0.00
CA TYR A 82 0.19 -13.23 -0.08
C TYR A 82 -0.21 -13.08 -1.54
N PHE A 83 -1.29 -13.74 -1.92
CA PHE A 83 -1.82 -13.74 -3.28
C PHE A 83 -3.10 -12.93 -3.33
N VAL A 84 -3.28 -12.15 -4.39
CA VAL A 84 -4.44 -11.26 -4.53
C VAL A 84 -5.41 -11.77 -5.59
N ILE A 85 -6.70 -11.81 -5.25
CA ILE A 85 -7.78 -12.09 -6.17
C ILE A 85 -8.48 -10.77 -6.49
N LYS A 86 -8.63 -10.48 -7.78
CA LYS A 86 -9.10 -9.19 -8.27
C LYS A 86 -10.36 -9.31 -9.09
N ASP A 87 -11.15 -8.24 -9.12
CA ASP A 87 -12.25 -8.08 -10.07
C ASP A 87 -11.78 -7.57 -11.45
N HIS A 88 -12.73 -7.39 -12.36
CA HIS A 88 -12.46 -6.94 -13.74
C HIS A 88 -11.89 -5.52 -13.84
N LEU A 89 -12.06 -4.69 -12.81
CA LEU A 89 -11.44 -3.35 -12.69
C LEU A 89 -10.11 -3.41 -11.93
N ARG A 90 -9.62 -4.61 -11.63
CA ARG A 90 -8.38 -4.89 -10.90
C ARG A 90 -8.42 -4.46 -9.43
N SER A 91 -9.61 -4.25 -8.86
CA SER A 91 -9.75 -4.06 -7.41
C SER A 91 -9.54 -5.38 -6.70
N ILE A 92 -8.76 -5.37 -5.61
CA ILE A 92 -8.44 -6.54 -4.81
C ILE A 92 -9.65 -6.87 -3.93
N ARG A 93 -10.29 -8.01 -4.21
CA ARG A 93 -11.47 -8.51 -3.50
C ARG A 93 -11.11 -9.43 -2.35
N VAL A 94 -10.06 -10.24 -2.52
CA VAL A 94 -9.61 -11.22 -1.52
C VAL A 94 -8.09 -11.27 -1.53
N VAL A 95 -7.51 -11.43 -0.35
CA VAL A 95 -6.10 -11.75 -0.13
C VAL A 95 -6.02 -13.08 0.59
N VAL A 96 -5.21 -14.00 0.07
CA VAL A 96 -4.95 -15.31 0.68
C VAL A 96 -3.48 -15.47 1.01
N ASP A 97 -3.16 -16.27 2.04
CA ASP A 97 -1.80 -16.63 2.39
C ASP A 97 -1.26 -17.81 1.55
N THR A 98 -0.08 -18.32 1.91
CA THR A 98 0.56 -19.45 1.23
C THR A 98 -0.16 -20.79 1.41
N LEU A 99 -1.03 -20.90 2.41
CA LEU A 99 -1.87 -22.09 2.65
C LEU A 99 -3.20 -22.00 1.87
N GLY A 100 -3.51 -20.84 1.28
CA GLY A 100 -4.77 -20.56 0.62
C GLY A 100 -5.85 -20.06 1.57
N GLU A 101 -5.51 -19.76 2.82
CA GLU A 101 -6.43 -19.22 3.80
C GLU A 101 -6.68 -17.73 3.56
N ILE A 102 -7.93 -17.29 3.73
CA ILE A 102 -8.32 -15.89 3.51
C ILE A 102 -7.83 -15.04 4.68
N VAL A 103 -6.98 -14.03 4.40
CA VAL A 103 -6.44 -13.10 5.41
C VAL A 103 -7.12 -11.73 5.36
N SER A 104 -7.72 -11.38 4.22
CA SER A 104 -8.56 -10.18 4.09
C SER A 104 -9.49 -10.30 2.89
N TYR A 105 -10.66 -9.67 2.98
CA TYR A 105 -11.52 -9.43 1.82
C TYR A 105 -12.21 -8.07 1.93
N GLY A 106 -12.61 -7.52 0.80
CA GLY A 106 -13.32 -6.24 0.76
C GLY A 106 -14.14 -6.08 -0.51
N ASP A 107 -15.42 -5.72 -0.32
CA ASP A 107 -16.25 -5.24 -1.41
C ASP A 107 -16.29 -3.73 -1.47
N TYR A 108 -16.16 -3.21 -2.68
CA TYR A 108 -16.22 -1.78 -2.97
C TYR A 108 -17.47 -1.44 -3.76
N ASP A 109 -17.99 -0.25 -3.50
CA ASP A 109 -18.96 0.41 -4.35
C ASP A 109 -18.30 0.91 -5.66
N PRO A 110 -19.08 1.45 -6.62
CA PRO A 110 -18.53 1.95 -7.88
C PRO A 110 -17.53 3.11 -7.75
N TRP A 111 -17.49 3.81 -6.61
CA TRP A 111 -16.59 4.93 -6.33
C TRP A 111 -15.38 4.52 -5.48
N GLY A 112 -15.24 3.23 -5.16
CA GLY A 112 -14.11 2.69 -4.42
C GLY A 112 -14.25 2.75 -2.91
N MET A 113 -15.42 3.12 -2.39
CA MET A 113 -15.69 3.06 -0.95
C MET A 113 -15.99 1.63 -0.54
N ILE A 114 -15.47 1.24 0.63
CA ILE A 114 -15.76 -0.08 1.21
C ILE A 114 -17.24 -0.16 1.59
N LEU A 115 -17.90 -1.24 1.18
CA LEU A 115 -19.29 -1.51 1.55
C LEU A 115 -19.34 -2.02 3.00
N ASN A 116 -20.13 -1.33 3.83
CA ASN A 116 -20.29 -1.67 5.25
C ASN A 116 -20.71 -3.13 5.45
N GLY A 117 -20.03 -3.83 6.35
CA GLY A 117 -20.29 -5.24 6.65
C GLY A 117 -19.82 -6.22 5.58
N ARG A 118 -19.18 -5.75 4.50
CA ARG A 118 -18.67 -6.57 3.38
C ARG A 118 -17.16 -6.49 3.22
N SER A 119 -16.46 -6.22 4.32
CA SER A 119 -15.01 -6.23 4.38
C SER A 119 -14.55 -6.78 5.71
N ILE A 120 -13.48 -7.57 5.69
CA ILE A 120 -12.80 -8.01 6.89
C ILE A 120 -11.29 -7.95 6.71
N ASN A 121 -10.61 -7.78 7.84
CA ASN A 121 -9.19 -7.87 7.94
C ASN A 121 -8.87 -8.75 9.15
N PHE A 122 -8.33 -9.95 8.93
CA PHE A 122 -8.03 -10.91 9.99
C PHE A 122 -6.68 -10.61 10.66
N GLY A 123 -6.47 -9.34 11.08
CA GLY A 123 -5.21 -8.89 11.68
C GLY A 123 -4.07 -8.72 10.66
N PHE A 124 -4.41 -8.67 9.37
CA PHE A 124 -3.51 -8.45 8.27
C PHE A 124 -3.18 -6.96 8.12
N ALA A 125 -2.03 -6.53 8.65
CA ALA A 125 -1.66 -5.12 8.76
C ALA A 125 -1.48 -4.37 7.40
N ASP A 126 -1.57 -5.07 6.27
CA ASP A 126 -1.11 -4.55 4.99
C ASP A 126 -2.17 -4.42 3.88
N ASP A 127 -3.21 -3.67 4.21
CA ASP A 127 -4.38 -3.45 3.36
C ASP A 127 -4.23 -2.18 2.48
N LYS A 128 -3.04 -1.99 1.88
CA LYS A 128 -2.69 -0.72 1.21
C LYS A 128 -3.20 -0.63 -0.22
N TYR A 129 -3.16 -1.71 -1.00
CA TYR A 129 -3.71 -1.72 -2.35
C TYR A 129 -5.09 -2.35 -2.30
N LYS A 130 -6.11 -1.59 -2.65
CA LYS A 130 -7.50 -2.01 -2.51
C LYS A 130 -8.26 -1.84 -3.82
N PHE A 131 -8.68 -0.61 -4.09
CA PHE A 131 -9.51 -0.27 -5.23
C PHE A 131 -8.65 0.06 -6.44
N THR A 132 -8.88 -0.60 -7.58
CA THR A 132 -8.18 -0.37 -8.86
C THR A 132 -6.64 -0.41 -8.77
N GLU A 133 -6.08 -1.24 -7.88
CA GLU A 133 -4.63 -1.30 -7.59
C GLU A 133 -4.02 0.04 -7.15
N THR A 134 -4.84 0.98 -6.67
CA THR A 134 -4.35 2.25 -6.12
C THR A 134 -4.03 2.09 -4.64
N HIS A 135 -2.99 2.80 -4.22
CA HIS A 135 -2.58 2.84 -2.82
C HIS A 135 -3.59 3.68 -2.03
N ASN A 136 -4.35 3.03 -1.16
CA ASN A 136 -5.35 3.68 -0.33
C ASN A 136 -4.63 4.50 0.75
N ASN A 137 -4.80 5.82 0.67
CA ASN A 137 -4.13 6.81 1.51
C ASN A 137 -5.08 7.31 2.62
N THR A 138 -6.04 6.49 3.07
CA THR A 138 -7.05 6.90 4.06
C THR A 138 -6.37 7.46 5.31
N MET A 139 -6.63 8.76 5.53
CA MET A 139 -6.31 9.53 6.75
C MET A 139 -7.26 9.14 7.88
#